data_AF-A0A970DTN8-F1
#
_entry.id   AF-A0A970DTN8-F1
#
_cell.length_a   1.000
_cell.length_b   1.000
_cell.length_c   1.000
_cell.angle_alpha   90.00
_cell.angle_beta   90.00
_cell.angle_gamma   90.00
#
_symmetry.space_group_name_H-M   'P 1'
#
loop_
_entity.id
_entity.type
_entity.pdbx_description
1 polymer ?
#
loop_
_entity_poly.entity_id
_entity_poly.type
_entity_poly.pdbx_seq_one_letter_code
_entity_poly.pdbx_strand_id
1 'polypeptide(L)'
;MLIAVVSDTHRDSYTIREVLKKIEQADVLIHLGDNVSDAVEMASKFKGRTIYVKGNCDFAPSVPSEIVEELGGKRFFITHGHNYGVKQSIGL
;
A
#
# COMPACT_ATOMS: atom_id res chain seq x y z
N MET A 1 16.48 5.77 6.72
CA MET A 1 15.03 5.52 6.61
C MET A 1 14.82 4.47 5.53
N LEU A 2 14.24 3.33 5.91
CA LEU A 2 13.87 2.24 5.02
C LEU A 2 12.35 2.25 4.82
N ILE A 3 11.90 2.29 3.57
CA ILE A 3 10.49 2.32 3.18
C ILE A 3 10.17 1.04 2.42
N ALA A 4 9.22 0.27 2.94
CA ALA A 4 8.63 -0.88 2.24
C ALA A 4 7.41 -0.43 1.44
N VAL A 5 7.28 -0.92 0.20
CA VAL A 5 6.13 -0.65 -0.66
C VAL A 5 5.52 -1.97 -1.10
N VAL A 6 4.20 -2.11 -0.91
CA VAL A 6 3.40 -3.30 -1.18
C VAL A 6 2.11 -2.86 -1.89
N SER A 7 1.49 -3.71 -2.69
CA SER A 7 0.22 -3.43 -3.37
C SER A 7 -0.46 -4.73 -3.81
N ASP A 8 -1.72 -4.63 -4.21
CA ASP A 8 -2.45 -5.68 -4.96
C ASP A 8 -2.43 -7.03 -4.23
N THR A 9 -2.54 -7.00 -2.89
CA THR A 9 -2.37 -8.19 -2.07
C THR A 9 -3.49 -9.20 -2.26
N HIS A 10 -4.70 -8.75 -2.63
CA HIS A 10 -5.84 -9.60 -3.00
C HIS A 10 -6.05 -10.84 -2.11
N ARG A 11 -5.87 -10.68 -0.78
CA ARG A 11 -6.05 -11.72 0.26
C ARG A 11 -5.03 -12.86 0.22
N ASP A 12 -3.89 -12.68 -0.45
CA ASP A 12 -2.78 -13.63 -0.36
C ASP A 12 -2.09 -13.55 1.01
N SER A 13 -2.76 -14.17 1.99
CA SER A 13 -2.32 -14.17 3.39
C SER A 13 -0.94 -14.81 3.57
N TYR A 14 -0.53 -15.73 2.70
CA TYR A 14 0.79 -16.35 2.77
C TYR A 14 1.86 -15.32 2.41
N THR A 15 1.72 -14.67 1.25
CA THR A 15 2.67 -13.65 0.81
C THR A 15 2.70 -12.47 1.78
N ILE A 16 1.56 -12.03 2.30
CA ILE A 16 1.49 -10.96 3.32
C ILE A 16 2.34 -11.32 4.55
N ARG A 17 2.21 -12.55 5.08
CA ARG A 17 3.00 -12.98 6.25
C ARG A 17 4.50 -13.01 5.96
N GLU A 18 4.90 -13.47 4.78
CA GLU A 18 6.31 -13.50 4.39
C GLU A 18 6.88 -12.10 4.16
N VAL A 19 6.10 -11.19 3.58
CA VAL A 19 6.48 -9.79 3.41
C VAL A 19 6.67 -9.13 4.78
N LEU A 20 5.74 -9.30 5.72
CA LEU A 20 5.83 -8.71 7.07
C LEU A 20 7.12 -9.12 7.80
N LYS A 21 7.60 -10.36 7.63
CA LYS A 21 8.88 -10.80 8.19
C LYS A 21 10.07 -10.09 7.53
N LYS A 22 10.04 -9.94 6.20
CA LYS A 22 11.13 -9.31 5.42
C LYS A 22 11.25 -7.81 5.69
N ILE A 23 10.12 -7.15 5.99
CA ILE A 23 10.08 -5.71 6.21
C ILE A 23 10.16 -5.33 7.69
N GLU A 24 10.48 -6.26 8.62
CA GLU A 24 10.48 -5.96 10.06
C GLU A 24 11.38 -4.76 10.43
N GLN A 25 12.46 -4.53 9.68
CA GLN A 25 13.40 -3.42 9.89
C GLN A 25 13.02 -2.14 9.13
N ALA A 26 11.91 -2.11 8.39
CA ALA A 26 11.44 -0.91 7.72
C ALA A 26 10.85 0.08 8.72
N ASP A 27 11.03 1.37 8.45
CA ASP A 27 10.46 2.45 9.24
C ASP A 27 9.01 2.76 8.82
N VAL A 28 8.73 2.56 7.52
CA VAL A 28 7.45 2.88 6.89
C VAL A 28 7.01 1.76 5.95
N LEU A 29 5.74 1.39 6.02
CA LEU A 29 5.05 0.55 5.04
C LEU A 29 4.07 1.41 4.25
N ILE A 30 4.16 1.38 2.92
CA ILE A 30 3.21 1.98 1.99
C ILE A 30 2.45 0.86 1.28
N HIS A 31 1.12 0.80 1.43
CA HIS A 31 0.26 -0.11 0.68
C HIS A 31 -0.52 0.65 -0.41
N LEU A 32 -0.29 0.33 -1.69
CA LEU A 32 -0.84 1.10 -2.82
C LEU A 32 -2.27 0.68 -3.24
N GLY A 33 -2.92 -0.17 -2.47
CA GLY A 33 -4.34 -0.50 -2.61
C GLY A 33 -4.60 -1.87 -3.24
N ASP A 34 -5.84 -2.08 -3.66
CA ASP A 34 -6.40 -3.34 -4.17
C ASP A 34 -6.51 -4.46 -3.13
N ASN A 35 -6.52 -4.07 -1.85
CA ASN A 35 -7.22 -4.70 -0.72
C ASN A 35 -6.97 -3.88 0.57
N VAL A 36 -7.88 -2.96 0.91
CA VAL A 36 -7.77 -2.14 2.13
C VAL A 36 -7.76 -2.97 3.41
N SER A 37 -8.52 -4.07 3.46
CA SER A 37 -8.57 -4.93 4.66
C SER A 37 -7.21 -5.57 4.95
N ASP A 38 -6.49 -6.01 3.91
CA ASP A 38 -5.14 -6.53 4.05
C ASP A 38 -4.17 -5.43 4.52
N ALA A 39 -4.28 -4.21 3.99
CA ALA A 39 -3.47 -3.07 4.45
C ALA A 39 -3.69 -2.77 5.94
N VAL A 40 -4.93 -2.83 6.42
CA VAL A 40 -5.29 -2.67 7.83
C VAL A 40 -4.74 -3.82 8.67
N GLU A 41 -4.84 -5.06 8.19
CA GLU A 41 -4.25 -6.23 8.86
C GLU A 41 -2.72 -6.08 8.99
N MET A 42 -2.05 -5.70 7.90
CA MET A 42 -0.61 -5.44 7.89
C MET A 42 -0.23 -4.32 8.85
N ALA A 43 -1.00 -3.22 8.87
CA ALA A 43 -0.78 -2.11 9.80
C ALA A 43 -0.88 -2.55 11.27
N SER A 44 -1.79 -3.48 11.60
CA SER A 44 -1.92 -4.00 12.96
C SER A 44 -0.74 -4.87 13.41
N LYS A 45 0.05 -5.40 12.47
CA LYS A 45 1.19 -6.32 12.73
C LYS A 45 2.55 -5.66 12.52
N PHE A 46 2.60 -4.58 11.74
CA PHE A 46 3.82 -3.84 11.45
C PHE A 46 4.13 -2.83 12.57
N LYS A 47 5.38 -2.79 13.03
CA LYS A 47 5.79 -1.91 14.15
C LYS A 47 5.99 -0.44 13.73
N GLY A 48 6.28 -0.20 12.46
CA GLY A 48 6.52 1.15 11.91
C GLY A 48 5.25 1.87 11.48
N ARG A 49 5.42 3.04 10.84
CA ARG A 49 4.29 3.82 10.30
C ARG A 49 3.73 3.12 9.07
N THR A 50 2.40 2.99 8.99
CA THR A 50 1.74 2.48 7.77
C THR A 50 0.97 3.60 7.08
N ILE A 51 1.11 3.70 5.76
CA ILE A 51 0.36 4.60 4.88
C ILE A 51 -0.32 3.72 3.83
N TYR A 52 -1.59 3.96 3.53
CA TYR A 52 -2.29 3.20 2.51
C TYR A 52 -3.32 4.05 1.76
N VAL A 53 -3.52 3.70 0.50
CA VAL A 53 -4.53 4.27 -0.39
C VAL A 53 -5.44 3.16 -0.89
N LYS A 54 -6.64 3.51 -1.36
CA LYS A 54 -7.54 2.56 -2.01
C LYS A 54 -7.20 2.36 -3.48
N GLY A 55 -7.29 1.13 -3.95
CA GLY A 55 -7.24 0.77 -5.36
C GLY A 55 -8.62 0.75 -6.01
N ASN A 56 -8.71 0.35 -7.28
CA ASN A 56 -9.98 0.28 -8.01
C ASN A 56 -10.86 -0.90 -7.55
N CYS A 57 -10.27 -1.93 -6.96
CA CYS A 57 -11.01 -3.07 -6.41
C CYS A 57 -11.53 -2.82 -4.98
N ASP A 58 -11.18 -1.69 -4.37
CA ASP A 58 -11.51 -1.38 -2.99
C ASP A 58 -12.81 -0.56 -2.85
N PHE A 59 -13.85 -1.19 -2.30
CA PHE A 59 -15.06 -0.48 -1.89
C PHE A 59 -14.90 0.14 -0.49
N ALA A 60 -14.01 1.12 -0.38
CA ALA A 60 -13.66 1.80 0.88
C ALA A 60 -13.74 3.33 0.72
N PRO A 61 -14.93 3.95 0.79
CA PRO A 61 -15.11 5.37 0.49
C PRO A 61 -14.37 6.31 1.45
N SER A 62 -14.14 5.88 2.69
CA SER A 62 -13.40 6.64 3.71
C SER A 62 -11.88 6.61 3.55
N VAL A 63 -11.35 5.73 2.69
CA VAL A 63 -9.90 5.64 2.44
C VAL A 63 -9.55 6.55 1.26
N PRO A 64 -8.50 7.39 1.39
CA PRO A 64 -8.08 8.28 0.32
C PRO A 64 -7.60 7.50 -0.91
N SER A 65 -7.86 8.04 -2.11
CA SER A 65 -7.31 7.52 -3.37
C SER A 65 -5.87 7.96 -3.64
N GLU A 66 -5.43 9.00 -2.92
CA GLU A 66 -4.08 9.55 -3.03
C GLU A 66 -3.66 10.26 -1.75
N ILE A 67 -2.36 10.27 -1.48
CA ILE A 67 -1.76 10.96 -0.34
C ILE A 67 -0.43 11.58 -0.81
N VAL A 68 -0.16 12.80 -0.35
CA VAL A 68 1.17 13.41 -0.46
C VAL A 68 1.81 13.42 0.92
N GLU A 69 2.96 12.77 1.05
CA GLU A 69 3.68 12.63 2.34
C GLU A 69 5.14 13.05 2.21
N GLU A 70 5.69 13.61 3.28
CA GLU A 70 7.13 13.84 3.38
C GLU A 70 7.77 12.73 4.23
N LEU A 71 8.68 11.97 3.61
CA LEU A 71 9.39 10.86 4.26
C LEU A 71 10.89 11.07 4.04
N GLY A 72 11.64 11.24 5.13
CA GLY A 72 13.10 11.39 5.08
C GLY A 72 13.56 12.62 4.28
N GLY A 73 12.83 13.73 4.35
CA GLY A 73 13.13 14.97 3.63
C GLY A 73 12.81 14.92 2.13
N LYS A 74 12.07 13.91 1.66
CA LYS A 74 11.61 13.79 0.28
C LYS A 74 10.09 13.75 0.24
N ARG A 75 9.50 14.39 -0.77
CA ARG A 75 8.05 14.42 -0.99
C ARG A 75 7.63 13.26 -1.89
N PHE A 76 6.69 12.45 -1.40
CA PHE A 76 6.13 11.30 -2.09
C PHE A 76 4.70 11.60 -2.50
N PHE A 77 4.36 11.26 -3.74
CA PHE A 77 2.98 11.18 -4.22
C PHE A 77 2.59 9.71 -4.29
N ILE A 78 1.60 9.31 -3.50
CA ILE A 78 1.20 7.92 -3.26
C ILE A 78 -0.22 7.74 -3.79
N THR A 79 -0.40 6.85 -4.76
CA THR A 79 -1.70 6.49 -5.36
C THR A 79 -1.62 5.08 -5.94
N HIS A 80 -2.77 4.41 -6.13
CA HIS A 80 -2.83 3.15 -6.88
C HIS A 80 -2.52 3.33 -8.37
N GLY A 81 -2.94 4.46 -8.95
CA GLY A 81 -2.68 4.80 -10.36
C GLY A 81 -3.85 4.62 -11.33
N HIS A 82 -4.96 3.95 -10.94
CA HIS A 82 -6.14 3.78 -11.80
C HIS A 82 -6.77 5.13 -12.20
N ASN A 83 -6.84 6.09 -11.27
CA ASN A 83 -7.31 7.46 -11.54
C ASN A 83 -6.40 8.25 -12.50
N TYR A 84 -5.19 7.77 -12.73
CA TYR A 84 -4.17 8.41 -13.54
C TYR A 84 -3.94 7.70 -14.87
N GLY A 85 -4.76 6.69 -15.20
CA GLY A 85 -4.65 5.98 -16.47
C GLY A 85 -3.34 5.22 -16.66
N VAL A 86 -2.64 4.88 -15.57
CA VAL A 86 -1.35 4.15 -15.60
C VAL A 86 -1.50 2.81 -16.32
N LYS A 87 -2.67 2.17 -16.19
CA LYS A 87 -3.06 0.97 -16.92
C LYS A 87 -4.53 1.07 -17.30
N GLN A 88 -4.82 0.96 -18.61
CA GLN A 88 -6.19 1.03 -19.13
C GLN A 88 -6.68 -0.27 -19.75
N SER A 89 -5.81 -1.28 -19.86
CA SER A 89 -6.18 -2.60 -20.36
C SER A 89 -5.37 -3.68 -19.67
N ILE A 90 -5.91 -4.90 -19.69
CA ILE A 90 -5.13 -6.11 -19.48
C ILE A 90 -4.40 -6.29 -20.82
N GLY A 91 -3.08 -6.10 -20.84
CA GLY A 91 -2.31 -6.26 -22.08
C GLY A 91 -2.64 -7.60 -22.75
N LEU A 92 -2.76 -7.57 -24.07
CA LEU A 92 -2.85 -8.79 -24.88
C LEU A 92 -1.57 -9.62 -24.73
#